data_AF-A0A7X7L5K1-F1
#
_entry.id   AF-A0A7X7L5K1-F1
#
_cell.length_a   1.000
_cell.length_b   1.000
_cell.length_c   1.000
_cell.angle_alpha   90.00
_cell.angle_beta   90.00
_cell.angle_gamma   90.00
#
_symmetry.space_group_name_H-M   'P 1'
#
loop_
_entity.id
_entity.type
_entity.pdbx_description
1 polymer ?
#
loop_
_entity_poly.entity_id
_entity_poly.type
_entity_poly.pdbx_seq_one_letter_code
_entity_poly.pdbx_strand_id
1 'polypeptide(L)'
;MGNKPHISVDTVIYVEARKYHELSYNKKSSVASAVGKINKYYKNSNKTVLLLTPGRIGTSSNEFGLTVSFAEISNFKIICEYTDKKAGFFPEFSFGSHMFQDLVENEFFYIVLDDNADNILNTDSFIKLNDITSRFSEDINDYECIRIYENDLKTKIDLYADFDKRICVLLRR
;
A
#
# COMPACT_ATOMS: atom_id res chain seq x y z
N MET A 1 5.20 -26.19 -8.37
CA MET A 1 5.08 -25.37 -9.59
C MET A 1 4.44 -24.05 -9.18
N GLY A 2 5.23 -23.14 -8.61
CA GLY A 2 4.71 -21.87 -8.09
C GLY A 2 4.59 -20.87 -9.22
N ASN A 3 3.36 -20.59 -9.66
CA ASN A 3 3.11 -19.45 -10.53
C ASN A 3 3.62 -18.21 -9.79
N LYS A 4 4.57 -17.49 -10.39
CA LYS A 4 5.01 -16.18 -9.91
C LYS A 4 3.99 -15.17 -10.40
N PRO A 5 3.08 -14.68 -9.54
CA PRO A 5 2.09 -13.71 -9.96
C PRO A 5 2.78 -12.45 -10.44
N HIS A 6 2.35 -12.03 -11.63
CA HIS A 6 2.81 -10.85 -12.31
C HIS A 6 1.58 -9.99 -12.57
N ILE A 7 1.47 -8.86 -11.89
CA ILE A 7 0.28 -8.02 -11.94
C ILE A 7 0.68 -6.63 -12.46
N SER A 8 0.01 -6.20 -13.53
CA SER A 8 0.18 -4.84 -14.04
C SER A 8 -0.49 -3.86 -13.08
N VAL A 9 0.25 -2.86 -12.64
CA VAL A 9 -0.20 -1.82 -11.71
C VAL A 9 -0.27 -0.48 -12.44
N ASP A 10 -1.43 0.17 -12.38
CA ASP A 10 -1.64 1.49 -12.99
C ASP A 10 -1.35 2.62 -12.02
N THR A 11 -1.59 2.39 -10.73
CA THR A 11 -1.41 3.38 -9.67
C THR A 11 -0.86 2.74 -8.41
N VAL A 12 0.14 3.37 -7.83
CA VAL A 12 0.71 3.00 -6.54
C VAL A 12 0.40 4.09 -5.52
N ILE A 13 -0.28 3.72 -4.45
CA ILE A 13 -0.49 4.56 -3.27
C ILE A 13 0.52 4.07 -2.23
N TYR A 14 1.48 4.92 -1.88
CA TYR A 14 2.52 4.61 -0.92
C TYR A 14 2.32 5.44 0.35
N VAL A 15 2.13 4.76 1.47
CA VAL A 15 2.17 5.37 2.79
C VAL A 15 3.56 5.15 3.36
N GLU A 16 4.30 6.22 3.62
CA GLU A 16 5.69 6.19 4.09
C GLU A 16 5.74 5.96 5.61
N ALA A 17 6.39 4.85 6.03
CA ALA A 17 6.44 4.41 7.42
C ALA A 17 6.97 5.48 8.38
N ARG A 18 8.13 6.07 8.09
CA ARG A 18 8.77 7.05 8.99
C ARG A 18 7.89 8.27 9.23
N LYS A 19 7.41 8.87 8.14
CA LYS A 19 6.52 10.03 8.24
C LYS A 19 5.20 9.68 8.91
N TYR A 20 4.63 8.52 8.63
CA TYR A 20 3.41 8.07 9.29
C TYR A 20 3.62 7.86 10.81
N HIS A 21 4.78 7.35 11.22
CA HIS A 21 5.13 7.19 12.63
C HIS A 21 5.24 8.53 13.37
N GLU A 22 5.84 9.53 12.72
CA GLU A 22 6.06 10.88 13.26
C GLU A 22 4.76 11.70 13.41
N LEU A 23 3.65 11.27 12.78
CA LEU A 23 2.37 11.95 12.91
C LEU A 23 1.80 11.82 14.32
N SER A 24 1.13 12.88 14.80
CA SER A 24 0.32 12.80 16.01
C SER A 24 -0.87 11.85 15.82
N TYR A 25 -1.35 11.26 16.91
CA TYR A 25 -2.46 10.30 16.89
C TYR A 25 -3.69 10.79 16.10
N ASN A 26 -4.06 12.07 16.27
CA ASN A 26 -5.18 12.68 15.53
C ASN A 26 -4.92 12.73 14.02
N LYS A 27 -3.69 13.01 13.59
CA LYS A 27 -3.32 13.02 12.17
C LYS A 27 -3.27 11.59 11.58
N LYS A 28 -2.85 10.59 12.36
CA LYS A 28 -2.84 9.18 11.92
C LYS A 28 -4.24 8.69 11.55
N SER A 29 -5.27 9.04 12.32
CA SER A 29 -6.67 8.72 11.98
C SER A 29 -7.12 9.40 10.67
N SER A 30 -6.65 10.62 10.41
CA SER A 30 -6.97 11.31 9.17
C SER A 30 -6.31 10.68 7.93
N VAL A 31 -5.17 10.00 8.08
CA VAL A 31 -4.54 9.22 7.00
C VAL A 31 -5.46 8.09 6.54
N ALA A 32 -6.12 7.39 7.46
CA ALA A 32 -7.11 6.36 7.11
C ALA A 32 -8.27 6.96 6.29
N SER A 33 -8.78 8.12 6.72
CA SER A 33 -9.82 8.85 5.99
C SER A 33 -9.34 9.31 4.59
N ALA A 34 -8.09 9.74 4.46
CA ALA A 34 -7.48 10.11 3.19
C ALA A 34 -7.37 8.90 2.24
N VAL A 35 -6.92 7.75 2.73
CA VAL A 35 -6.91 6.49 1.97
C VAL A 35 -8.31 6.12 1.50
N GLY A 36 -9.33 6.25 2.36
CA GLY A 36 -10.73 6.04 1.99
C GLY A 36 -11.25 6.98 0.90
N LYS A 37 -10.84 8.26 0.91
CA LYS A 37 -11.14 9.23 -0.18
C LYS A 37 -10.49 8.80 -1.49
N ILE A 38 -9.23 8.40 -1.46
CA ILE A 38 -8.49 7.92 -2.65
C ILE A 38 -9.14 6.63 -3.19
N ASN A 39 -9.52 5.70 -2.32
CA ASN A 39 -10.25 4.49 -2.70
C ASN A 39 -11.54 4.80 -3.46
N LYS A 40 -12.32 5.77 -2.98
CA LYS A 40 -13.56 6.22 -3.66
C LYS A 40 -13.27 6.88 -5.01
N TYR A 41 -12.19 7.65 -5.12
CA TYR A 41 -11.79 8.26 -6.39
C TYR A 41 -11.52 7.21 -7.48
N TYR A 42 -10.86 6.10 -7.13
CA TYR A 42 -10.54 5.04 -8.09
C TYR A 42 -11.67 4.03 -8.35
N LYS A 43 -12.81 4.11 -7.64
CA LYS A 43 -13.93 3.15 -7.74
C LYS A 43 -14.39 2.84 -9.17
N ASN A 44 -14.43 3.84 -10.06
CA ASN A 44 -14.88 3.68 -11.45
C ASN A 44 -13.74 3.81 -12.47
N SER A 45 -12.48 3.76 -12.02
CA SER A 45 -11.33 4.10 -12.87
C SER A 45 -10.85 2.94 -13.76
N ASN A 46 -11.36 1.72 -13.59
CA ASN A 46 -10.84 0.47 -14.19
C ASN A 46 -9.32 0.28 -14.02
N LYS A 47 -8.67 1.07 -13.16
CA LYS A 47 -7.24 1.00 -12.89
C LYS A 47 -6.95 -0.04 -11.83
N THR A 48 -5.84 -0.76 -12.00
CA THR A 48 -5.29 -1.63 -10.98
C THR A 48 -4.50 -0.79 -9.99
N VAL A 49 -5.08 -0.58 -8.80
CA VAL A 49 -4.48 0.24 -7.75
C VAL A 49 -3.84 -0.65 -6.69
N LEU A 50 -2.58 -0.38 -6.40
CA LEU A 50 -1.78 -0.97 -5.34
C LEU A 50 -1.71 -0.02 -4.14
N LEU A 51 -2.10 -0.49 -2.96
CA LEU A 51 -1.85 0.19 -1.70
C LEU A 51 -0.65 -0.44 -0.98
N LEU A 52 0.42 0.32 -0.80
CA LEU A 52 1.56 0.00 0.04
C LEU A 52 1.40 0.70 1.39
N THR A 53 1.29 -0.08 2.46
CA THR A 53 1.01 0.45 3.80
C THR A 53 2.01 -0.09 4.83
N PRO A 54 2.49 0.77 5.75
CA PRO A 54 3.37 0.34 6.82
C PRO A 54 2.57 -0.39 7.89
N GLY A 55 3.12 -1.52 8.33
CA GLY A 55 2.53 -2.34 9.36
C GLY A 55 1.23 -3.03 8.94
N ARG A 56 0.30 -3.19 9.89
CA ARG A 56 -0.94 -3.95 9.71
C ARG A 56 -2.07 -3.08 9.20
N ILE A 57 -2.72 -3.49 8.11
CA ILE A 57 -3.92 -2.85 7.60
C ILE A 57 -5.16 -3.29 8.38
N GLY A 58 -6.02 -2.33 8.75
CA GLY A 58 -7.24 -2.60 9.51
C GLY A 58 -7.00 -2.95 10.97
N THR A 59 -5.89 -2.48 11.55
CA THR A 59 -5.64 -2.57 12.98
C THR A 59 -6.55 -1.62 13.76
N SER A 60 -6.77 -1.89 15.05
CA SER A 60 -7.46 -0.96 15.97
C SER A 60 -6.52 0.10 16.57
N SER A 61 -5.21 0.01 16.30
CA SER A 61 -4.20 0.92 16.84
C SER A 61 -3.30 1.49 15.75
N ASN A 62 -3.31 2.82 15.64
CA ASN A 62 -2.46 3.62 14.74
C ASN A 62 -0.95 3.44 14.97
N GLU A 63 -0.55 2.82 16.08
CA GLU A 63 0.86 2.52 16.38
C GLU A 63 1.38 1.29 15.61
N PHE A 64 0.49 0.38 15.21
CA PHE A 64 0.86 -0.88 14.57
C PHE A 64 0.53 -0.93 13.07
N GLY A 65 -0.06 0.14 12.52
CA GLY A 65 -0.38 0.26 11.10
C GLY A 65 -1.60 1.16 10.87
N LEU A 66 -2.22 1.03 9.70
CA LEU A 66 -3.34 1.86 9.29
C LEU A 66 -4.68 1.35 9.83
N THR A 67 -5.41 2.21 10.55
CA THR A 67 -6.75 1.92 11.09
C THR A 67 -7.84 2.17 10.04
N VAL A 68 -7.86 1.36 8.97
CA VAL A 68 -8.85 1.45 7.89
C VAL A 68 -9.90 0.33 7.97
N SER A 69 -11.14 0.65 7.61
CA SER A 69 -12.21 -0.33 7.39
C SER A 69 -12.12 -0.94 5.99
N PHE A 70 -12.74 -2.10 5.79
CA PHE A 70 -12.77 -2.75 4.46
C PHE A 70 -13.37 -1.83 3.38
N ALA A 71 -14.43 -1.07 3.72
CA ALA A 71 -15.05 -0.12 2.80
C ALA A 71 -14.10 1.00 2.34
N GLU A 72 -13.06 1.31 3.11
CA GLU A 72 -12.05 2.32 2.78
C GLU A 72 -10.94 1.78 1.88
N ILE A 73 -10.86 0.47 1.65
CA ILE A 73 -9.85 -0.17 0.80
C ILE A 73 -10.45 -1.05 -0.30
N SER A 74 -11.79 -1.19 -0.31
CA SER A 74 -12.53 -2.17 -1.12
C SER A 74 -12.41 -2.03 -2.64
N ASN A 75 -11.96 -0.89 -3.16
CA ASN A 75 -11.77 -0.70 -4.61
C ASN A 75 -10.31 -0.82 -5.04
N PHE A 76 -9.38 -1.03 -4.10
CA PHE A 76 -8.03 -1.43 -4.45
C PHE A 76 -8.02 -2.87 -4.97
N LYS A 77 -7.00 -3.22 -5.75
CA LYS A 77 -6.82 -4.58 -6.27
C LYS A 77 -5.69 -5.31 -5.59
N ILE A 78 -4.74 -4.55 -5.05
CA ILE A 78 -3.54 -5.08 -4.43
C ILE A 78 -3.29 -4.33 -3.14
N ILE A 79 -3.00 -5.07 -2.09
CA ILE A 79 -2.59 -4.53 -0.79
C ILE A 79 -1.25 -5.17 -0.43
N CYS A 80 -0.29 -4.32 -0.13
CA CYS A 80 1.04 -4.73 0.28
C CYS A 80 1.36 -4.10 1.64
N GLU A 81 1.37 -4.93 2.67
CA GLU A 81 1.86 -4.55 3.99
C GLU A 81 3.37 -4.67 4.04
N TYR A 82 4.06 -3.72 4.64
CA TYR A 82 5.50 -3.81 4.84
C TYR A 82 5.91 -3.38 6.25
N THR A 83 6.93 -4.04 6.80
CA THR A 83 7.54 -3.63 8.06
C THR A 83 8.67 -2.65 7.82
N ASP A 84 8.82 -1.65 8.69
CA ASP A 84 10.02 -0.82 8.77
C ASP A 84 10.46 -0.83 10.23
N LYS A 85 11.52 -1.60 10.53
CA LYS A 85 12.04 -1.72 11.90
C LYS A 85 12.62 -0.41 12.39
N LYS A 86 13.18 0.41 11.50
CA LYS A 86 13.76 1.72 11.86
C LYS A 86 12.66 2.70 12.25
N ALA A 87 11.48 2.56 11.66
CA ALA A 87 10.28 3.34 11.99
C ALA A 87 9.43 2.71 13.12
N GLY A 88 9.86 1.59 13.73
CA GLY A 88 9.15 0.97 14.84
C GLY A 88 7.90 0.15 14.46
N PHE A 89 7.65 -0.10 13.18
CA PHE A 89 6.54 -0.94 12.75
C PHE A 89 6.90 -2.43 12.86
N PHE A 90 6.44 -3.04 13.94
CA PHE A 90 6.56 -4.47 14.24
C PHE A 90 5.16 -5.10 14.41
N PRO A 91 4.46 -5.48 13.33
CA PRO A 91 3.14 -6.08 13.46
C PRO A 91 3.20 -7.61 13.28
N GLU A 92 2.30 -8.29 13.99
CA GLU A 92 1.67 -9.49 13.45
C GLU A 92 0.86 -9.04 12.22
N PHE A 93 1.26 -9.47 11.03
CA PHE A 93 0.56 -9.16 9.78
C PHE A 93 -0.93 -9.50 9.87
N SER A 94 -1.77 -8.89 9.04
CA SER A 94 -3.22 -9.18 9.03
C SER A 94 -3.58 -10.63 8.63
N PHE A 95 -2.59 -11.45 8.29
CA PHE A 95 -2.70 -12.89 8.04
C PHE A 95 -3.49 -13.60 9.15
N GLY A 96 -4.67 -14.14 8.82
CA GLY A 96 -5.55 -14.84 9.76
C GLY A 96 -6.59 -13.96 10.49
N SER A 97 -6.74 -12.69 10.11
CA SER A 97 -7.78 -11.79 10.67
C SER A 97 -9.07 -11.78 9.84
N HIS A 98 -10.14 -11.20 10.40
CA HIS A 98 -11.38 -10.92 9.64
C HIS A 98 -11.10 -10.12 8.37
N MET A 99 -10.20 -9.12 8.45
CA MET A 99 -9.78 -8.36 7.29
C MET A 99 -9.14 -9.25 6.21
N PHE A 100 -8.31 -10.23 6.60
CA PHE A 100 -7.71 -11.14 5.63
C PHE A 100 -8.74 -12.05 4.96
N GLN A 101 -9.76 -12.50 5.69
CA GLN A 101 -10.87 -13.25 5.09
C GLN A 101 -11.60 -12.40 4.04
N ASP A 102 -11.95 -11.15 4.38
CA ASP A 102 -12.58 -10.22 3.44
C ASP A 102 -11.72 -9.99 2.19
N LEU A 103 -10.40 -9.86 2.35
CA LEU A 103 -9.46 -9.69 1.25
C LEU A 103 -9.40 -10.92 0.34
N VAL A 104 -9.32 -12.13 0.92
CA VAL A 104 -9.29 -13.38 0.15
C VAL A 104 -10.62 -13.60 -0.58
N GLU A 105 -11.75 -13.36 0.08
CA GLU A 105 -13.09 -13.51 -0.51
C GLU A 105 -13.33 -12.55 -1.68
N ASN A 106 -12.77 -11.35 -1.62
CA ASN A 106 -12.89 -10.34 -2.67
C ASN A 106 -11.73 -10.39 -3.69
N GLU A 107 -10.95 -11.49 -3.69
CA GLU A 107 -9.85 -11.75 -4.65
C GLU A 107 -8.79 -10.64 -4.68
N PHE A 108 -8.55 -9.98 -3.53
CA PHE A 108 -7.45 -9.04 -3.39
C PHE A 108 -6.12 -9.78 -3.50
N PHE A 109 -5.18 -9.18 -4.21
CA PHE A 109 -3.81 -9.64 -4.15
C PHE A 109 -3.13 -9.07 -2.90
N TYR A 110 -3.01 -9.88 -1.85
CA TYR A 110 -2.43 -9.48 -0.57
C TYR A 110 -0.97 -9.95 -0.46
N ILE A 111 -0.08 -9.02 -0.17
CA ILE A 111 1.37 -9.23 -0.05
C ILE A 111 1.83 -8.70 1.30
N VAL A 112 2.81 -9.39 1.87
CA VAL A 112 3.44 -9.03 3.12
C VAL A 112 4.96 -8.99 2.91
N LEU A 113 5.59 -7.87 3.27
CA LEU A 113 7.03 -7.65 3.21
C LEU A 113 7.60 -7.47 4.61
N ASP A 114 8.49 -8.38 4.98
CA ASP A 114 9.22 -8.33 6.25
C ASP A 114 10.68 -7.90 6.00
N ASP A 115 11.12 -6.86 6.72
CA ASP A 115 12.47 -6.27 6.74
C ASP A 115 13.52 -7.23 7.35
N ASN A 116 13.10 -8.39 7.88
CA ASN A 116 14.00 -9.49 8.29
C ASN A 116 14.50 -10.36 7.14
N ALA A 117 13.76 -10.44 6.05
CA ALA A 117 14.22 -11.13 4.84
C ALA A 117 14.81 -10.08 3.89
N ASP A 118 15.66 -10.48 2.95
CA ASP A 118 16.19 -9.65 1.86
C ASP A 118 15.07 -9.16 0.88
N ASN A 119 13.96 -8.69 1.45
CA ASN A 119 12.74 -8.23 0.79
C ASN A 119 12.92 -6.76 0.49
N ILE A 120 13.73 -6.49 -0.53
CA ILE A 120 14.04 -5.13 -0.97
C ILE A 120 12.78 -4.56 -1.65
N LEU A 121 11.93 -3.88 -0.87
CA LEU A 121 11.02 -2.88 -1.43
C LEU A 121 11.92 -1.79 -2.03
N ASN A 122 12.19 -1.88 -3.33
CA ASN A 122 13.00 -0.91 -4.04
C ASN A 122 12.18 0.38 -4.24
N THR A 123 12.14 1.22 -3.21
CA THR A 123 11.43 2.49 -3.23
C THR A 123 12.03 3.48 -4.22
N ASP A 124 13.29 3.31 -4.63
CA ASP A 124 13.91 4.11 -5.70
C ASP A 124 13.21 3.92 -7.05
N SER A 125 12.55 2.79 -7.28
CA SER A 125 11.70 2.59 -8.46
C SER A 125 10.50 3.54 -8.48
N PHE A 126 9.99 3.97 -7.32
CA PHE A 126 8.86 4.92 -7.22
C PHE A 126 9.25 6.34 -7.64
N ILE A 127 10.51 6.74 -7.43
CA ILE A 127 11.02 8.09 -7.73
C ILE A 127 10.89 8.41 -9.24
N LYS A 128 10.81 7.38 -10.09
CA LYS A 128 10.70 7.52 -11.55
C LYS A 128 9.26 7.52 -12.06
N LEU A 129 8.27 7.42 -11.18
CA LEU A 129 6.85 7.48 -11.52
C LEU A 129 6.33 8.90 -11.47
N ASN A 130 5.22 9.18 -12.15
CA ASN A 130 4.61 10.49 -12.11
C ASN A 130 3.92 10.69 -10.77
N ASP A 131 4.47 11.56 -9.93
CA ASP A 131 3.85 11.96 -8.66
C ASP A 131 2.62 12.82 -8.96
N ILE A 132 1.45 12.26 -8.68
CA ILE A 132 0.16 12.91 -8.87
C ILE A 132 -0.51 13.24 -7.54
N THR A 133 0.22 13.20 -6.43
CA THR A 133 -0.31 13.47 -5.09
C THR A 133 -1.02 14.83 -5.05
N SER A 134 -0.47 15.84 -5.75
CA SER A 134 -1.03 17.18 -5.89
C SER A 134 -2.38 17.26 -6.62
N ARG A 135 -2.78 16.22 -7.37
CA ARG A 135 -4.11 16.15 -7.99
C ARG A 135 -5.22 15.88 -6.98
N PHE A 136 -4.87 15.36 -5.81
CA PHE A 136 -5.80 15.12 -4.73
C PHE A 136 -5.88 16.38 -3.84
N SER A 137 -7.05 16.61 -3.24
CA SER A 137 -7.40 17.83 -2.50
C SER A 137 -6.35 18.28 -1.48
N GLU A 138 -6.34 19.57 -1.12
CA GLU A 138 -5.48 20.14 -0.06
C GLU A 138 -5.46 19.31 1.22
N ASP A 139 -6.62 18.75 1.62
CA ASP A 139 -6.73 17.82 2.76
C ASP A 139 -5.77 16.63 2.72
N ILE A 140 -5.40 16.13 1.54
CA ILE A 140 -4.54 14.95 1.35
C ILE A 140 -3.07 15.38 1.25
N ASN A 141 -2.80 16.56 0.67
CA ASN A 141 -1.45 17.14 0.59
C ASN A 141 -0.89 17.52 1.98
N ASP A 142 -1.76 17.75 2.98
CA ASP A 142 -1.36 17.96 4.38
C ASP A 142 -0.70 16.72 5.03
N TYR A 143 -0.88 15.53 4.42
CA TYR A 143 -0.27 14.30 4.90
C TYR A 143 0.97 13.96 4.06
N GLU A 144 2.12 14.53 4.41
CA GLU A 144 3.42 14.28 3.76
C GLU A 144 3.84 12.80 3.68
N CYS A 145 3.14 11.93 4.42
CA CYS A 145 3.30 10.49 4.43
C CYS A 145 2.60 9.75 3.28
N ILE A 146 1.60 10.33 2.61
CA ILE A 146 0.90 9.67 1.48
C ILE A 146 1.49 10.19 0.19
N ARG A 147 1.91 9.27 -0.69
CA ARG A 147 2.34 9.59 -2.05
C ARG A 147 1.58 8.74 -3.05
N ILE A 148 1.15 9.35 -4.13
CA ILE A 148 0.36 8.69 -5.17
C ILE A 148 1.13 8.80 -6.48
N TYR A 149 1.48 7.64 -7.00
CA TYR A 149 2.23 7.50 -8.23
C TYR A 149 1.34 6.87 -9.29
N GLU A 150 1.22 7.55 -10.42
CA GLU A 150 0.49 7.03 -11.57
C GLU A 150 1.46 6.66 -12.68
N ASN A 151 1.18 5.53 -13.32
CA ASN A 151 1.92 5.11 -14.49
C ASN A 151 1.57 6.02 -15.68
N ASP A 152 2.59 6.55 -16.36
CA ASP A 152 2.38 7.25 -17.63
C ASP A 152 2.18 6.21 -18.75
N LEU A 153 1.36 6.52 -19.76
CA LEU A 153 0.91 5.61 -20.83
C LEU A 153 2.05 4.93 -21.62
N LYS A 154 3.30 5.36 -21.42
CA LYS A 154 4.52 4.84 -22.08
C LYS A 154 5.25 3.76 -21.29
N THR A 155 4.94 3.58 -20.02
CA THR A 155 5.62 2.61 -19.14
C THR A 155 4.61 1.61 -18.63
N LYS A 156 5.04 0.40 -18.29
CA LYS A 156 4.22 -0.53 -17.51
C LYS A 156 4.92 -0.83 -16.21
N ILE A 157 4.16 -0.77 -15.12
CA ILE A 157 4.65 -1.16 -13.80
C ILE A 157 4.11 -2.57 -13.55
N ASP A 158 5.03 -3.52 -13.43
CA ASP A 158 4.70 -4.89 -13.13
C ASP A 158 5.11 -5.18 -11.69
N LEU A 159 4.15 -5.57 -10.86
CA LEU A 159 4.37 -6.10 -9.53
C LEU A 159 4.73 -7.58 -9.67
N TYR A 160 5.97 -7.90 -9.32
CA TYR A 160 6.47 -9.26 -9.26
C TYR A 160 6.56 -9.68 -7.79
N ALA A 161 5.71 -10.62 -7.39
CA ALA A 161 5.75 -11.21 -6.07
C ALA A 161 6.25 -12.66 -6.17
N ASP A 162 7.35 -12.96 -5.48
CA ASP A 162 7.91 -14.29 -5.33
C ASP A 162 7.65 -14.76 -3.90
N PHE A 163 6.60 -15.56 -3.71
CA PHE A 163 6.19 -16.02 -2.38
C PHE A 163 7.19 -16.99 -1.74
N ASP A 164 7.91 -17.77 -2.56
CA ASP A 164 8.94 -18.68 -2.07
C ASP A 164 10.14 -17.90 -1.51
N LYS A 165 10.51 -16.81 -2.18
CA LYS A 165 11.59 -15.92 -1.75
C LYS A 165 11.15 -14.78 -0.83
N ARG A 166 9.83 -14.60 -0.65
CA ARG A 166 9.18 -13.45 0.01
C ARG A 166 9.51 -12.08 -0.58
N ILE A 167 10.03 -12.05 -1.80
CA ILE A 167 10.47 -10.83 -2.46
C ILE A 167 9.30 -10.23 -3.24
N CYS A 168 9.12 -8.92 -3.12
CA CYS A 168 8.24 -8.16 -4.00
C CYS A 168 9.04 -7.05 -4.68
N VAL A 169 9.07 -7.06 -6.01
CA VAL A 169 9.75 -6.04 -6.82
C VAL A 169 8.74 -5.42 -7.77
N LEU A 170 8.72 -4.10 -7.78
CA LEU A 170 8.07 -3.35 -8.84
C LEU A 170 9.07 -3.12 -9.95
N LEU A 171 8.80 -3.72 -11.10
CA LEU A 171 9.62 -3.61 -12.30
C LEU A 171 8.94 -2.68 -13.29
N ARG A 172 9.71 -1.76 -13.84
CA ARG A 172 9.30 -0.95 -14.98
C ARG A 172 9.71 -1.66 -16.26
N ARG A 173 8.76 -1.87 -17.17
CA ARG A 173 9.02 -2.25 -18.57
C ARG A 173 9.00 -1.04 -19.49
#